data_AF-A0A7C5EQQ5-F1
#
_entry.id   AF-A0A7C5EQQ5-F1
#
_cell.length_a   1.000
_cell.length_b   1.000
_cell.length_c   1.000
_cell.angle_alpha   90.00
_cell.angle_beta   90.00
_cell.angle_gamma   90.00
#
_symmetry.space_group_name_H-M   'P 1'
#
loop_
_entity.id
_entity.type
_entity.pdbx_description
1 polymer ?
#
loop_
_entity_poly.entity_id
_entity_poly.type
_entity_poly.pdbx_seq_one_letter_code
_entity_poly.pdbx_strand_id
1 'polypeptide(L)'
;MRQLIAAAFIVGVSIHGFLPAQVHKAAEESHEVTQGGPADPDWKQLEELFRTGDRGAHERLVAEGVAAIPLLAKILHDPSAGTARFSAANALGDIAASECVDPLLRALRDPWFNVRRCAAIALGTIGDPRARGPLRRVAEKDPYSWVDPETGKSSYLVRIDARRALAMLDAQREAFLEDAAHLPPLGFQLPRAPCPWPFPGGFRLQHLYNNYQQPTDSYIHAGMDLLQDAGTIVRAVEAGTVAVIATNYPDWKTHHFFIVEPKPGRGEGWCYTHVDPDSFTFKVGEKIRVGQVLGKVVDFSVGKNDGIDHLHLNYVSFKVAPDGKVAFHSLYDPLLRFDWRDEKAPTVFTPFHFVRNGSSTPLGLVGKVPRLGGKVDILVAIADNAYAGHIANWMTPVVTLEITAKGVRPWRKLVLDQRGPIEDARQVAPLYLGFAARASLVEGLPRNPVAHVLRVTNTDGDGVIEPTDARFAWDTAQRDERGQRRFPDGVYEVIVRAWDLAGNRGEGRMRVRVVND
;
A
#
# COMPACT_ATOMS: atom_id res chain seq x y z
N MET A 1 27.97 3.55 24.30
CA MET A 1 26.92 2.83 23.56
C MET A 1 25.64 2.90 24.39
N ARG A 2 24.84 3.96 24.53
CA ARG A 2 24.46 5.14 23.71
C ARG A 2 24.01 4.81 22.29
N GLN A 3 22.69 4.68 22.11
CA GLN A 3 21.84 5.36 21.11
C GLN A 3 20.37 5.03 21.48
N LEU A 4 19.63 6.00 22.03
CA LEU A 4 18.75 6.96 21.34
C LEU A 4 17.40 6.34 20.96
N ILE A 5 16.46 6.49 21.89
CA ILE A 5 15.02 6.29 21.74
C ILE A 5 14.47 7.59 21.16
N ALA A 6 13.92 7.55 19.95
CA ALA A 6 13.10 8.63 19.39
C ALA A 6 11.79 8.04 18.83
N ALA A 7 10.74 8.28 19.61
CA ALA A 7 9.29 8.24 19.38
C ALA A 7 8.73 7.52 18.14
N ALA A 8 8.13 6.36 18.39
CA ALA A 8 6.97 5.85 17.66
C ALA A 8 5.91 5.39 18.68
N PHE A 9 4.63 5.48 18.31
CA PHE A 9 3.39 5.12 19.03
C PHE A 9 2.65 6.22 19.79
N ILE A 10 1.44 6.54 19.32
CA ILE A 10 0.23 6.39 20.15
C ILE A 10 -0.84 5.63 19.36
N VAL A 11 -1.13 4.43 19.85
CA VAL A 11 -2.31 3.61 19.60
C VAL A 11 -3.53 4.31 20.19
N GLY A 12 -4.62 4.41 19.43
CA GLY A 12 -5.92 4.83 19.96
C GLY A 12 -6.49 3.81 20.94
N VAL A 13 -6.91 4.27 22.12
CA VAL A 13 -7.85 3.56 23.01
C VAL A 13 -8.88 4.56 23.53
N SER A 14 -10.15 4.25 23.30
CA SER A 14 -11.34 5.01 23.69
C SER A 14 -11.74 4.78 25.15
N ILE A 15 -12.34 5.78 25.80
CA ILE A 15 -13.41 5.58 26.80
C ILE A 15 -14.29 6.83 27.00
N HIS A 16 -15.59 6.62 26.76
CA HIS A 16 -16.82 7.20 27.34
C HIS A 16 -17.03 8.72 27.49
N GLY A 17 -18.13 9.21 26.88
CA GLY A 17 -19.02 10.16 27.55
C GLY A 17 -19.70 11.22 26.68
N PHE A 18 -21.00 11.04 26.45
CA PHE A 18 -22.06 12.03 26.19
C PHE A 18 -22.40 12.51 24.75
N LEU A 19 -23.66 12.22 24.41
CA LEU A 19 -24.55 12.70 23.33
C LEU A 19 -25.16 14.08 23.70
N PRO A 20 -26.05 14.70 22.88
CA PRO A 20 -25.78 15.47 21.66
C PRO A 20 -26.48 16.86 21.72
N ALA A 21 -26.33 17.73 20.71
CA ALA A 21 -27.33 18.76 20.46
C ALA A 21 -27.45 19.11 18.98
N GLN A 22 -28.70 19.10 18.55
CA GLN A 22 -29.24 19.21 17.22
C GLN A 22 -29.55 20.66 16.83
N VAL A 23 -29.44 20.93 15.52
CA VAL A 23 -30.37 21.72 14.68
C VAL A 23 -30.44 23.25 14.91
N HIS A 24 -30.10 24.03 13.88
CA HIS A 24 -31.12 24.77 13.11
C HIS A 24 -30.58 25.27 11.75
N LYS A 25 -31.50 25.20 10.78
CA LYS A 25 -31.42 25.49 9.35
C LYS A 25 -32.13 26.82 9.07
N ALA A 26 -31.88 27.36 7.87
CA ALA A 26 -32.62 28.40 7.12
C ALA A 26 -32.07 29.83 7.29
N ALA A 27 -31.96 30.66 6.25
CA ALA A 27 -32.18 30.55 4.80
C ALA A 27 -31.53 31.78 4.17
N GLU A 28 -31.19 31.74 2.87
CA GLU A 28 -31.48 32.85 1.95
C GLU A 28 -31.23 32.43 0.49
N GLU A 29 -32.10 32.92 -0.37
CA GLU A 29 -32.42 32.43 -1.71
C GLU A 29 -31.70 33.20 -2.84
N SER A 30 -31.72 32.56 -4.01
CA SER A 30 -31.83 33.14 -5.37
C SER A 30 -30.54 33.52 -6.12
N HIS A 31 -30.23 32.76 -7.18
CA HIS A 31 -30.37 33.20 -8.58
C HIS A 31 -29.92 32.07 -9.54
N GLU A 32 -30.79 31.69 -10.47
CA GLU A 32 -30.57 30.71 -11.53
C GLU A 32 -29.63 31.24 -12.63
N VAL A 33 -28.66 30.41 -13.04
CA VAL A 33 -28.01 30.46 -14.35
C VAL A 33 -27.99 29.03 -14.89
N THR A 34 -28.70 28.77 -16.00
CA THR A 34 -28.77 27.45 -16.64
C THR A 34 -27.61 27.25 -17.62
N GLN A 35 -26.67 26.38 -17.23
CA GLN A 35 -25.77 25.64 -18.14
C GLN A 35 -26.11 24.14 -18.00
N GLY A 36 -26.55 23.49 -19.08
CA GLY A 36 -26.89 22.07 -19.08
C GLY A 36 -25.67 21.19 -19.35
N GLY A 37 -24.96 20.78 -18.29
CA GLY A 37 -24.22 19.51 -18.29
C GLY A 37 -25.18 18.32 -18.27
N PRO A 38 -24.70 17.05 -18.33
CA PRO A 38 -25.59 15.90 -18.14
C PRO A 38 -26.28 16.07 -16.79
N ALA A 39 -27.63 16.06 -16.81
CA ALA A 39 -28.42 16.26 -15.61
C ALA A 39 -28.01 15.23 -14.56
N ASP A 40 -27.83 15.66 -13.31
CA ASP A 40 -27.62 14.75 -12.19
C ASP A 40 -28.71 13.67 -12.23
N PRO A 41 -28.35 12.38 -12.07
CA PRO A 41 -29.34 11.31 -12.06
C PRO A 41 -30.39 11.59 -10.99
N ASP A 42 -31.67 11.38 -11.31
CA ASP A 42 -32.71 11.37 -10.27
C ASP A 42 -32.53 10.12 -9.40
N TRP A 43 -31.66 10.25 -8.39
CA TRP A 43 -31.29 9.18 -7.47
C TRP A 43 -32.47 8.64 -6.68
N LYS A 44 -33.51 9.46 -6.44
CA LYS A 44 -34.72 9.02 -5.75
C LYS A 44 -35.56 8.14 -6.65
N GLN A 45 -35.74 8.54 -7.91
CA GLN A 45 -36.45 7.72 -8.89
C GLN A 45 -35.71 6.40 -9.15
N LEU A 46 -34.37 6.45 -9.27
CA LEU A 46 -33.55 5.25 -9.43
C LEU A 46 -33.62 4.32 -8.22
N GLU A 47 -33.61 4.86 -6.99
CA GLU A 47 -33.79 4.06 -5.77
C GLU A 47 -35.14 3.32 -5.78
N GLU A 48 -36.22 4.00 -6.12
CA GLU A 48 -37.57 3.41 -6.15
C GLU A 48 -37.69 2.31 -7.21
N LEU A 49 -37.22 2.59 -8.43
CA LEU A 49 -37.22 1.61 -9.52
C LEU A 49 -36.37 0.39 -9.18
N PHE A 50 -35.19 0.60 -8.56
CA PHE A 50 -34.33 -0.49 -8.15
C PHE A 50 -34.95 -1.34 -7.03
N ARG A 51 -35.60 -0.70 -6.04
CA ARG A 51 -36.30 -1.39 -4.94
C ARG A 51 -37.49 -2.22 -5.43
N THR A 52 -38.18 -1.76 -6.48
CA THR A 52 -39.32 -2.47 -7.08
C THR A 52 -38.91 -3.56 -8.09
N GLY A 53 -37.61 -3.73 -8.35
CA GLY A 53 -37.08 -4.78 -9.21
C GLY A 53 -37.14 -4.46 -10.70
N ASP A 54 -37.18 -3.17 -11.06
CA ASP A 54 -37.09 -2.73 -12.45
C ASP A 54 -35.74 -3.17 -13.06
N ARG A 55 -35.80 -3.81 -14.23
CA ARG A 55 -34.59 -4.34 -14.89
C ARG A 55 -33.67 -3.23 -15.40
N GLY A 56 -34.22 -2.09 -15.82
CA GLY A 56 -33.44 -0.96 -16.32
C GLY A 56 -32.73 -0.18 -15.20
N ALA A 57 -33.27 -0.20 -13.99
CA ALA A 57 -32.67 0.47 -12.84
C ALA A 57 -31.29 -0.11 -12.45
N HIS A 58 -31.12 -1.43 -12.57
CA HIS A 58 -29.82 -2.07 -12.32
C HIS A 58 -28.76 -1.57 -13.32
N GLU A 59 -29.04 -1.67 -14.62
CA GLU A 59 -28.13 -1.24 -15.68
C GLU A 59 -27.78 0.24 -15.58
N ARG A 60 -28.77 1.09 -15.26
CA ARG A 60 -28.56 2.51 -15.05
C ARG A 60 -27.64 2.78 -13.86
N LEU A 61 -27.87 2.14 -12.71
CA LEU A 61 -27.01 2.33 -11.54
C LEU A 61 -25.59 1.81 -11.76
N VAL A 62 -25.41 0.72 -12.51
CA VAL A 62 -24.08 0.25 -12.91
C VAL A 62 -23.39 1.25 -13.84
N ALA A 63 -24.12 1.86 -14.78
CA ALA A 63 -23.58 2.88 -15.69
C ALA A 63 -23.13 4.16 -14.99
N GLU A 64 -23.75 4.53 -13.86
CA GLU A 64 -23.31 5.64 -13.01
C GLU A 64 -22.00 5.34 -12.22
N GLY A 65 -21.56 4.07 -12.19
CA GLY A 65 -20.29 3.65 -11.62
C GLY A 65 -20.14 4.01 -10.13
N VAL A 66 -19.01 4.63 -9.77
CA VAL A 66 -18.66 4.96 -8.37
C VAL A 66 -19.69 5.87 -7.70
N ALA A 67 -20.38 6.74 -8.47
CA ALA A 67 -21.40 7.65 -7.93
C ALA A 67 -22.61 6.92 -7.34
N ALA A 68 -22.93 5.71 -7.82
CA ALA A 68 -24.06 4.90 -7.34
C ALA A 68 -23.75 4.10 -6.06
N ILE A 69 -22.47 3.96 -5.68
CA ILE A 69 -22.05 3.12 -4.55
C ILE A 69 -22.74 3.51 -3.22
N PRO A 70 -22.88 4.80 -2.85
CA PRO A 70 -23.57 5.18 -1.61
C PRO A 70 -25.03 4.70 -1.57
N LEU A 71 -25.75 4.80 -2.69
CA LEU A 71 -27.13 4.35 -2.81
C LEU A 71 -27.24 2.82 -2.75
N LEU A 72 -26.39 2.12 -3.51
CA LEU A 72 -26.38 0.66 -3.51
C LEU A 72 -25.97 0.09 -2.14
N ALA A 73 -25.01 0.69 -1.45
CA ALA A 73 -24.63 0.32 -0.09
C ALA A 73 -25.77 0.56 0.92
N LYS A 74 -26.53 1.67 0.77
CA LYS A 74 -27.74 1.93 1.56
C LYS A 74 -28.77 0.82 1.35
N ILE A 75 -29.07 0.46 0.10
CA ILE A 75 -30.07 -0.58 -0.22
C ILE A 75 -29.60 -1.96 0.28
N LEU A 76 -28.32 -2.30 0.09
CA LEU A 76 -27.73 -3.58 0.53
C LEU A 76 -27.91 -3.82 2.03
N HIS A 77 -27.79 -2.76 2.84
CA HIS A 77 -27.84 -2.82 4.30
C HIS A 77 -29.19 -2.46 4.91
N ASP A 78 -30.18 -2.08 4.09
CA ASP A 78 -31.54 -1.79 4.54
C ASP A 78 -32.31 -3.11 4.77
N PRO A 79 -32.69 -3.45 6.02
CA PRO A 79 -33.43 -4.68 6.30
C PRO A 79 -34.80 -4.74 5.62
N SER A 80 -35.38 -3.58 5.28
CA SER A 80 -36.69 -3.48 4.60
C SER A 80 -36.62 -3.68 3.08
N ALA A 81 -35.43 -3.64 2.49
CA ALA A 81 -35.25 -3.68 1.04
C ALA A 81 -35.38 -5.08 0.42
N GLY A 82 -35.69 -6.12 1.21
CA GLY A 82 -36.06 -7.45 0.70
C GLY A 82 -35.09 -8.02 -0.35
N THR A 83 -35.62 -8.34 -1.53
CA THR A 83 -34.85 -8.90 -2.66
C THR A 83 -33.87 -7.90 -3.28
N ALA A 84 -34.17 -6.60 -3.21
CA ALA A 84 -33.29 -5.55 -3.75
C ALA A 84 -31.91 -5.52 -3.09
N ARG A 85 -31.77 -6.13 -1.91
CA ARG A 85 -30.51 -6.24 -1.18
C ARG A 85 -29.48 -7.11 -1.90
N PHE A 86 -29.89 -8.27 -2.40
CA PHE A 86 -28.95 -9.12 -3.16
C PHE A 86 -28.76 -8.58 -4.59
N SER A 87 -29.76 -7.90 -5.16
CA SER A 87 -29.57 -7.13 -6.41
C SER A 87 -28.53 -6.02 -6.22
N ALA A 88 -28.54 -5.31 -5.09
CA ALA A 88 -27.53 -4.30 -4.78
C ALA A 88 -26.12 -4.91 -4.65
N ALA A 89 -26.00 -6.10 -4.03
CA ALA A 89 -24.73 -6.82 -3.99
C ALA A 89 -24.22 -7.17 -5.40
N ASN A 90 -25.10 -7.60 -6.31
CA ASN A 90 -24.74 -7.87 -7.71
C ASN A 90 -24.34 -6.59 -8.44
N ALA A 91 -25.11 -5.51 -8.32
CA ALA A 91 -24.79 -4.24 -8.96
C ALA A 91 -23.44 -3.68 -8.51
N LEU A 92 -23.12 -3.80 -7.21
CA LEU A 92 -21.79 -3.45 -6.69
C LEU A 92 -20.67 -4.37 -7.26
N GLY A 93 -20.97 -5.64 -7.51
CA GLY A 93 -20.06 -6.56 -8.21
C GLY A 93 -19.83 -6.17 -9.67
N ASP A 94 -20.88 -5.73 -10.37
CA ASP A 94 -20.82 -5.30 -11.77
C ASP A 94 -20.12 -3.95 -11.93
N ILE A 95 -20.25 -3.04 -10.95
CA ILE A 95 -19.46 -1.78 -10.88
C ILE A 95 -17.97 -2.08 -10.68
N ALA A 96 -17.65 -3.14 -9.94
CA ALA A 96 -16.30 -3.66 -9.75
C ALA A 96 -15.25 -2.67 -9.19
N ALA A 97 -15.68 -1.64 -8.44
CA ALA A 97 -14.79 -0.64 -7.85
C ALA A 97 -14.27 -1.05 -6.45
N SER A 98 -13.11 -0.54 -6.06
CA SER A 98 -12.48 -0.84 -4.75
C SER A 98 -13.36 -0.40 -3.55
N GLU A 99 -14.17 0.63 -3.76
CA GLU A 99 -15.10 1.23 -2.81
C GLU A 99 -16.33 0.33 -2.56
N CYS A 100 -16.61 -0.63 -3.45
CA CYS A 100 -17.68 -1.61 -3.30
C CYS A 100 -17.35 -2.66 -2.23
N VAL A 101 -16.07 -2.84 -1.89
CA VAL A 101 -15.58 -3.93 -1.04
C VAL A 101 -16.14 -3.83 0.38
N ASP A 102 -16.05 -2.67 1.02
CA ASP A 102 -16.48 -2.51 2.42
C ASP A 102 -17.98 -2.82 2.64
N PRO A 103 -18.91 -2.31 1.81
CA PRO A 103 -20.32 -2.73 1.85
C PRO A 103 -20.50 -4.25 1.67
N LEU A 104 -19.79 -4.86 0.72
CA LEU A 104 -19.91 -6.29 0.43
C LEU A 104 -19.33 -7.16 1.57
N LEU A 105 -18.24 -6.74 2.23
CA LEU A 105 -17.68 -7.44 3.39
C LEU A 105 -18.66 -7.46 4.57
N ARG A 106 -19.44 -6.40 4.75
CA ARG A 106 -20.53 -6.37 5.75
C ARG A 106 -21.65 -7.34 5.36
N ALA A 107 -22.01 -7.39 4.08
CA ALA A 107 -23.05 -8.26 3.55
C ALA A 107 -22.72 -9.77 3.65
N LEU A 108 -21.45 -10.17 3.80
CA LEU A 108 -21.08 -11.55 4.12
C LEU A 108 -21.63 -12.05 5.47
N ARG A 109 -22.13 -11.16 6.34
CA ARG A 109 -22.73 -11.50 7.64
C ARG A 109 -24.25 -11.43 7.63
N ASP A 110 -24.85 -11.26 6.47
CA ASP A 110 -26.28 -11.04 6.36
C ASP A 110 -27.12 -12.24 6.83
N PRO A 111 -28.27 -12.04 7.51
CA PRO A 111 -29.16 -13.16 7.85
C PRO A 111 -29.62 -13.96 6.62
N TRP A 112 -29.79 -13.32 5.46
CA TRP A 112 -30.29 -13.97 4.25
C TRP A 112 -29.16 -14.56 3.41
N PHE A 113 -29.24 -15.87 3.15
CA PHE A 113 -28.19 -16.60 2.44
C PHE A 113 -27.94 -16.08 1.02
N ASN A 114 -28.98 -15.60 0.33
CA ASN A 114 -28.86 -15.04 -1.02
C ASN A 114 -27.99 -13.78 -1.03
N VAL A 115 -28.08 -12.94 -0.01
CA VAL A 115 -27.23 -11.74 0.13
C VAL A 115 -25.79 -12.14 0.38
N ARG A 116 -25.54 -13.08 1.32
CA ARG A 116 -24.19 -13.58 1.58
C ARG A 116 -23.55 -14.21 0.34
N ARG A 117 -24.34 -14.98 -0.42
CA ARG A 117 -23.92 -15.62 -1.67
C ARG A 117 -23.55 -14.58 -2.73
N CYS A 118 -24.41 -13.60 -2.99
CA CYS A 118 -24.15 -12.56 -3.99
C CYS A 118 -22.98 -11.68 -3.57
N ALA A 119 -22.84 -11.37 -2.28
CA ALA A 119 -21.68 -10.67 -1.75
C ALA A 119 -20.39 -11.47 -1.96
N ALA A 120 -20.40 -12.80 -1.77
CA ALA A 120 -19.23 -13.63 -2.02
C ALA A 120 -18.82 -13.64 -3.50
N ILE A 121 -19.79 -13.75 -4.41
CA ILE A 121 -19.55 -13.69 -5.87
C ILE A 121 -19.01 -12.33 -6.29
N ALA A 122 -19.65 -11.25 -5.83
CA ALA A 122 -19.24 -9.88 -6.12
C ALA A 122 -17.82 -9.60 -5.63
N LEU A 123 -17.46 -10.03 -4.42
CA LEU A 123 -16.09 -9.90 -3.89
C LEU A 123 -15.07 -10.71 -4.71
N GLY A 124 -15.44 -11.89 -5.19
CA GLY A 124 -14.59 -12.67 -6.10
C GLY A 124 -14.42 -12.03 -7.49
N THR A 125 -15.43 -11.30 -7.95
CA THR A 125 -15.42 -10.57 -9.23
C THR A 125 -14.55 -9.31 -9.12
N ILE A 126 -14.69 -8.56 -8.03
CA ILE A 126 -13.89 -7.37 -7.73
C ILE A 126 -12.42 -7.71 -7.56
N GLY A 127 -12.10 -8.85 -6.95
CA GLY A 127 -10.71 -9.29 -6.83
C GLY A 127 -9.92 -8.67 -5.67
N ASP A 128 -10.58 -7.95 -4.77
CA ASP A 128 -9.89 -7.25 -3.67
C ASP A 128 -9.40 -8.21 -2.57
N PRO A 129 -8.11 -8.16 -2.20
CA PRO A 129 -7.50 -9.09 -1.24
C PRO A 129 -8.10 -9.00 0.17
N ARG A 130 -8.67 -7.85 0.57
CA ARG A 130 -9.36 -7.65 1.86
C ARG A 130 -10.50 -8.65 2.04
N ALA A 131 -11.05 -9.19 0.95
CA ALA A 131 -12.11 -10.19 0.96
C ALA A 131 -11.67 -11.59 1.41
N ARG A 132 -10.39 -11.96 1.30
CA ARG A 132 -9.92 -13.34 1.54
C ARG A 132 -10.28 -13.87 2.93
N GLY A 133 -9.99 -13.09 3.98
CA GLY A 133 -10.22 -13.50 5.36
C GLY A 133 -11.71 -13.77 5.65
N PRO A 134 -12.60 -12.81 5.34
CA PRO A 134 -14.05 -12.99 5.39
C PRO A 134 -14.58 -14.14 4.52
N LEU A 135 -14.16 -14.24 3.25
CA LEU A 135 -14.58 -15.31 2.34
C LEU A 135 -14.17 -16.70 2.85
N ARG A 136 -12.97 -16.84 3.40
CA ARG A 136 -12.53 -18.11 4.02
C ARG A 136 -13.44 -18.53 5.17
N ARG A 137 -13.84 -17.60 6.04
CA ARG A 137 -14.79 -17.91 7.13
C ARG A 137 -16.14 -18.37 6.58
N VAL A 138 -16.64 -17.73 5.53
CA VAL A 138 -17.89 -18.12 4.87
C VAL A 138 -17.75 -19.51 4.23
N ALA A 139 -16.67 -19.76 3.50
CA ALA A 139 -16.36 -21.04 2.86
C ALA A 139 -16.29 -22.24 3.85
N GLU A 140 -15.89 -21.98 5.09
CA GLU A 140 -15.77 -22.97 6.15
C GLU A 140 -17.07 -23.12 6.97
N LYS A 141 -17.70 -22.00 7.34
CA LYS A 141 -18.65 -21.94 8.46
C LYS A 141 -20.06 -21.51 8.10
N ASP A 142 -20.35 -21.14 6.84
CA ASP A 142 -21.69 -20.66 6.49
C ASP A 142 -22.77 -21.71 6.84
N PRO A 143 -23.82 -21.35 7.61
CA PRO A 143 -24.77 -22.34 8.11
C PRO A 143 -25.80 -22.79 7.07
N TYR A 144 -25.94 -22.09 5.93
CA TYR A 144 -26.97 -22.40 4.96
C TYR A 144 -26.65 -23.67 4.16
N SER A 145 -27.57 -24.63 4.21
CA SER A 145 -27.59 -25.80 3.34
C SER A 145 -28.95 -25.89 2.66
N TRP A 146 -28.94 -26.06 1.35
CA TRP A 146 -30.12 -26.45 0.59
C TRP A 146 -30.14 -27.98 0.46
N VAL A 147 -31.27 -28.62 0.74
CA VAL A 147 -31.45 -30.07 0.55
C VAL A 147 -32.25 -30.27 -0.72
N ASP A 148 -31.67 -31.02 -1.65
CA ASP A 148 -32.33 -31.40 -2.89
C ASP A 148 -33.57 -32.26 -2.60
N PRO A 149 -34.78 -31.85 -3.03
CA PRO A 149 -36.01 -32.59 -2.74
C PRO A 149 -36.11 -33.92 -3.49
N GLU A 150 -35.37 -34.10 -4.60
CA GLU A 150 -35.36 -35.32 -5.40
C GLU A 150 -34.25 -36.28 -4.96
N THR A 151 -33.07 -35.75 -4.65
CA THR A 151 -31.88 -36.57 -4.34
C THR A 151 -31.55 -36.68 -2.86
N GLY A 152 -32.15 -35.85 -2.01
CA GLY A 152 -31.87 -35.78 -0.57
C GLY A 152 -30.48 -35.24 -0.21
N LYS A 153 -29.70 -34.76 -1.18
CA LYS A 153 -28.32 -34.30 -0.96
C LYS A 153 -28.29 -32.84 -0.51
N SER A 154 -27.47 -32.56 0.50
CA SER A 154 -27.22 -31.19 0.98
C SER A 154 -26.17 -30.47 0.13
N SER A 155 -26.50 -29.27 -0.35
CA SER A 155 -25.60 -28.34 -1.02
C SER A 155 -25.39 -27.07 -0.19
N TYR A 156 -24.12 -26.70 0.00
CA TYR A 156 -23.73 -25.50 0.74
C TYR A 156 -23.38 -24.39 -0.24
N LEU A 157 -24.39 -23.86 -0.95
CA LEU A 157 -24.21 -22.93 -2.07
C LEU A 157 -23.33 -21.71 -1.70
N VAL A 158 -23.56 -21.12 -0.53
CA VAL A 158 -22.76 -19.98 -0.05
C VAL A 158 -21.29 -20.37 0.15
N ARG A 159 -21.03 -21.58 0.68
CA ARG A 159 -19.66 -22.08 0.86
C ARG A 159 -18.98 -22.35 -0.48
N ILE A 160 -19.72 -22.89 -1.45
CA ILE A 160 -19.21 -23.18 -2.80
C ILE A 160 -18.80 -21.90 -3.51
N ASP A 161 -19.67 -20.89 -3.52
CA ASP A 161 -19.37 -19.63 -4.21
C ASP A 161 -18.30 -18.81 -3.48
N ALA A 162 -18.21 -18.88 -2.15
CA ALA A 162 -17.08 -18.32 -1.41
C ALA A 162 -15.74 -19.00 -1.75
N ARG A 163 -15.72 -20.32 -1.98
CA ARG A 163 -14.51 -21.02 -2.46
C ARG A 163 -14.14 -20.63 -3.88
N ARG A 164 -15.13 -20.46 -4.77
CA ARG A 164 -14.89 -19.97 -6.14
C ARG A 164 -14.32 -18.55 -6.13
N ALA A 165 -14.86 -17.67 -5.31
CA ALA A 165 -14.34 -16.33 -5.12
C ALA A 165 -12.88 -16.34 -4.63
N LEU A 166 -12.56 -17.22 -3.67
CA LEU A 166 -11.17 -17.42 -3.23
C LEU A 166 -10.26 -17.92 -4.38
N ALA A 167 -10.73 -18.84 -5.21
CA ALA A 167 -9.98 -19.32 -6.36
C ALA A 167 -9.79 -18.23 -7.43
N MET A 168 -10.77 -17.35 -7.65
CA MET A 168 -10.64 -16.19 -8.54
C MET A 168 -9.60 -15.19 -8.04
N LEU A 169 -9.60 -14.89 -6.74
CA LEU A 169 -8.57 -14.08 -6.09
C LEU A 169 -7.17 -14.70 -6.25
N ASP A 170 -7.08 -16.03 -6.20
CA ASP A 170 -5.82 -16.75 -6.42
C ASP A 170 -5.39 -16.75 -7.91
N ALA A 171 -6.33 -16.78 -8.85
CA ALA A 171 -6.09 -16.78 -10.30
C ALA A 171 -5.77 -15.40 -10.90
N GLN A 172 -6.44 -14.34 -10.44
CA GLN A 172 -6.12 -12.95 -10.83
C GLN A 172 -4.70 -12.56 -10.42
N ARG A 173 -4.23 -13.15 -9.32
CA ARG A 173 -2.83 -13.08 -8.93
C ARG A 173 -1.92 -13.65 -10.01
N GLU A 174 -2.19 -14.84 -10.57
CA GLU A 174 -1.33 -15.43 -11.61
C GLU A 174 -1.21 -14.55 -12.87
N ALA A 175 -2.25 -13.79 -13.24
CA ALA A 175 -2.23 -12.89 -14.40
C ALA A 175 -1.33 -11.66 -14.19
N PHE A 176 -1.44 -10.99 -13.03
CA PHE A 176 -0.56 -9.86 -12.65
C PHE A 176 0.93 -10.27 -12.58
N LEU A 177 1.19 -11.56 -12.34
CA LEU A 177 2.54 -12.13 -12.21
C LEU A 177 3.23 -12.45 -13.53
N GLU A 178 2.49 -12.71 -14.62
CA GLU A 178 3.09 -12.93 -15.94
C GLU A 178 3.62 -11.62 -16.54
N ASP A 179 2.91 -10.51 -16.34
CA ASP A 179 3.32 -9.17 -16.81
C ASP A 179 4.50 -8.60 -16.00
N ALA A 180 4.48 -8.76 -14.67
CA ALA A 180 5.52 -8.23 -13.78
C ALA A 180 6.89 -8.92 -13.92
N ALA A 181 6.94 -10.17 -14.39
CA ALA A 181 8.20 -10.92 -14.51
C ALA A 181 9.11 -10.41 -15.64
N HIS A 182 8.55 -9.69 -16.61
CA HIS A 182 9.24 -9.20 -17.78
C HIS A 182 9.28 -7.67 -17.89
N LEU A 183 8.39 -6.97 -17.19
CA LEU A 183 8.28 -5.51 -17.15
C LEU A 183 8.01 -5.05 -15.71
N PRO A 184 8.45 -3.85 -15.29
CA PRO A 184 7.94 -3.29 -14.04
C PRO A 184 6.40 -3.16 -14.13
N PRO A 185 5.63 -3.54 -13.09
CA PRO A 185 4.18 -3.52 -13.16
C PRO A 185 3.65 -2.08 -13.26
N LEU A 186 2.56 -1.91 -14.03
CA LEU A 186 1.81 -0.67 -14.29
C LEU A 186 2.63 0.53 -14.80
N GLY A 187 2.28 0.97 -16.01
CA GLY A 187 2.75 2.23 -16.56
C GLY A 187 2.45 3.36 -15.58
N PHE A 188 3.50 4.10 -15.20
CA PHE A 188 3.47 5.25 -14.29
C PHE A 188 2.24 6.14 -14.52
N GLN A 189 1.20 5.96 -13.70
CA GLN A 189 0.12 6.93 -13.49
C GLN A 189 0.36 7.72 -12.19
N LEU A 190 1.63 7.97 -11.88
CA LEU A 190 2.01 8.95 -10.87
C LEU A 190 1.81 10.35 -11.48
N PRO A 191 1.49 11.39 -10.69
CA PRO A 191 1.33 12.74 -11.21
C PRO A 191 2.65 13.23 -11.79
N ARG A 192 2.87 13.06 -13.11
CA ARG A 192 4.16 13.30 -13.79
C ARG A 192 4.52 14.78 -13.97
N ALA A 193 3.84 15.72 -13.32
CA ALA A 193 4.20 17.13 -13.44
C ALA A 193 5.49 17.37 -12.65
N PRO A 194 6.64 17.61 -13.33
CA PRO A 194 7.90 17.79 -12.63
C PRO A 194 7.86 19.06 -11.77
N CYS A 195 8.47 18.98 -10.60
CA CYS A 195 8.64 20.07 -9.65
C CYS A 195 10.10 20.53 -9.63
N PRO A 196 10.38 21.84 -9.48
CA PRO A 196 11.71 22.31 -9.17
C PRO A 196 12.16 21.82 -7.78
N TRP A 197 13.47 21.58 -7.66
CA TRP A 197 14.09 21.26 -6.38
C TRP A 197 13.95 22.41 -5.37
N PRO A 198 13.77 22.12 -4.06
CA PRO A 198 13.63 23.14 -3.02
C PRO A 198 14.92 23.92 -2.75
N PHE A 199 16.07 23.38 -3.19
CA PHE A 199 17.39 24.02 -3.12
C PHE A 199 18.05 24.03 -4.52
N PRO A 200 18.93 25.00 -4.81
CA PRO A 200 19.64 25.06 -6.09
C PRO A 200 20.56 23.85 -6.30
N GLY A 201 20.94 23.60 -7.56
CA GLY A 201 21.92 22.54 -7.91
C GLY A 201 21.33 21.19 -8.29
N GLY A 202 20.02 21.00 -8.07
CA GLY A 202 19.30 19.78 -8.43
C GLY A 202 19.84 18.52 -7.74
N PHE A 203 19.46 17.35 -8.26
CA PHE A 203 19.75 16.05 -7.64
C PHE A 203 21.19 15.89 -7.14
N ARG A 204 22.18 16.33 -7.92
CA ARG A 204 23.62 16.18 -7.61
C ARG A 204 24.06 16.84 -6.30
N LEU A 205 23.44 17.96 -5.91
CA LEU A 205 23.80 18.72 -4.70
C LEU A 205 22.81 18.50 -3.54
N GLN A 206 21.86 17.61 -3.74
CA GLN A 206 20.81 17.27 -2.79
C GLN A 206 21.24 15.97 -2.11
N HIS A 207 22.15 16.06 -1.14
CA HIS A 207 22.68 14.89 -0.44
C HIS A 207 21.56 14.19 0.35
N LEU A 208 20.92 13.19 -0.26
CA LEU A 208 19.93 12.33 0.41
C LEU A 208 20.55 11.55 1.58
N TYR A 209 19.87 11.60 2.73
CA TYR A 209 20.25 10.88 3.95
C TYR A 209 19.34 9.70 4.28
N ASN A 210 18.03 9.89 4.16
CA ASN A 210 17.06 8.82 4.18
C ASN A 210 16.08 9.06 3.05
N ASN A 211 15.53 7.98 2.51
CA ASN A 211 14.56 8.08 1.43
C ASN A 211 13.31 7.25 1.70
N TYR A 212 12.30 7.52 0.89
CA TYR A 212 10.94 7.08 1.05
C TYR A 212 10.82 5.60 1.40
N GLN A 213 10.05 5.37 2.46
CA GLN A 213 9.73 4.09 3.06
C GLN A 213 10.94 3.23 3.48
N GLN A 214 12.10 3.85 3.72
CA GLN A 214 13.25 3.13 4.27
C GLN A 214 12.90 2.50 5.63
N PRO A 215 13.06 1.17 5.76
CA PRO A 215 12.77 0.47 7.00
C PRO A 215 13.85 0.76 8.05
N THR A 216 13.41 1.11 9.25
CA THR A 216 14.26 1.08 10.46
C THR A 216 13.64 0.11 11.47
N ASP A 217 14.36 -0.21 12.55
CA ASP A 217 13.90 -1.17 13.57
C ASP A 217 12.58 -0.80 14.25
N SER A 218 12.18 0.48 14.20
CA SER A 218 11.04 1.01 14.95
C SER A 218 10.05 1.82 14.11
N TYR A 219 10.40 2.25 12.89
CA TYR A 219 9.51 3.03 12.04
C TYR A 219 9.92 3.00 10.54
N ILE A 220 9.00 3.44 9.69
CA ILE A 220 9.21 3.66 8.25
C ILE A 220 9.50 5.14 8.03
N HIS A 221 10.63 5.47 7.42
CA HIS A 221 10.93 6.85 7.05
C HIS A 221 10.09 7.25 5.83
N ALA A 222 9.09 8.11 6.00
CA ALA A 222 8.07 8.34 4.98
C ALA A 222 8.25 9.70 4.29
N GLY A 223 9.39 9.91 3.62
CA GLY A 223 9.70 11.12 2.85
C GLY A 223 11.12 11.05 2.33
N MET A 224 11.68 12.18 1.89
CA MET A 224 13.11 12.28 1.58
C MET A 224 13.77 13.35 2.46
N ASP A 225 14.91 12.99 3.05
CA ASP A 225 15.74 13.90 3.84
C ASP A 225 16.81 14.50 2.94
N LEU A 226 16.68 15.79 2.65
CA LEU A 226 17.63 16.58 1.87
C LEU A 226 18.59 17.29 2.81
N LEU A 227 19.81 16.74 2.97
CA LEU A 227 20.82 17.35 3.83
C LEU A 227 21.21 18.73 3.29
N GLN A 228 21.18 19.72 4.17
CA GLN A 228 21.53 21.10 3.92
C GLN A 228 22.00 21.73 5.22
N ASP A 229 22.95 22.66 5.15
CA ASP A 229 23.38 23.39 6.33
C ASP A 229 22.23 24.19 6.95
N ALA A 230 22.21 24.32 8.28
CA ALA A 230 21.31 25.22 8.97
C ALA A 230 21.29 26.63 8.36
N GLY A 231 20.12 27.23 8.27
CA GLY A 231 19.93 28.55 7.67
C GLY A 231 19.77 28.56 6.14
N THR A 232 19.96 27.42 5.46
CA THR A 232 19.77 27.32 4.02
C THR A 232 18.32 27.62 3.63
N ILE A 233 18.12 28.44 2.59
CA ILE A 233 16.79 28.89 2.14
C ILE A 233 15.99 27.73 1.53
N VAL A 234 14.81 27.48 2.10
CA VAL A 234 13.83 26.51 1.58
C VAL A 234 12.86 27.20 0.63
N ARG A 235 12.64 26.60 -0.55
CA ARG A 235 11.73 27.12 -1.57
C ARG A 235 10.58 26.16 -1.86
N ALA A 236 9.43 26.73 -2.21
CA ALA A 236 8.25 25.97 -2.59
C ALA A 236 8.49 25.17 -3.88
N VAL A 237 8.27 23.85 -3.84
CA VAL A 237 8.41 22.97 -5.00
C VAL A 237 7.18 23.00 -5.90
N GLU A 238 6.03 23.45 -5.40
CA GLU A 238 4.79 23.57 -6.16
C GLU A 238 3.98 24.77 -5.62
N ALA A 239 3.21 25.42 -6.50
CA ALA A 239 2.30 26.48 -6.08
C ALA A 239 1.07 25.89 -5.37
N GLY A 240 0.48 26.63 -4.43
CA GLY A 240 -0.67 26.13 -3.67
C GLY A 240 -1.11 27.09 -2.58
N THR A 241 -1.88 26.58 -1.63
CA THR A 241 -2.32 27.30 -0.43
C THR A 241 -1.79 26.62 0.82
N VAL A 242 -1.29 27.40 1.78
CA VAL A 242 -0.88 26.87 3.08
C VAL A 242 -2.11 26.36 3.83
N ALA A 243 -2.20 25.05 4.01
CA ALA A 243 -3.35 24.41 4.65
C ALA A 243 -3.15 24.21 6.15
N VAL A 244 -1.91 23.89 6.55
CA VAL A 244 -1.56 23.51 7.92
C VAL A 244 -0.22 24.15 8.29
N ILE A 245 -0.12 24.61 9.53
CA ILE A 245 1.14 24.86 10.24
C ILE A 245 0.97 24.17 11.60
N ALA A 246 1.86 23.25 11.94
CA ALA A 246 1.74 22.42 13.14
C ALA A 246 3.10 21.93 13.65
N THR A 247 3.10 21.32 14.84
CA THR A 247 4.25 20.67 15.44
C THR A 247 3.78 19.48 16.28
N ASN A 248 4.56 18.41 16.29
CA ASN A 248 4.35 17.27 17.19
C ASN A 248 4.94 17.53 18.58
N TYR A 249 5.83 18.52 18.69
CA TYR A 249 6.61 18.80 19.88
C TYR A 249 6.73 20.33 20.05
N PRO A 250 5.80 20.97 20.78
CA PRO A 250 5.79 22.42 20.97
C PRO A 250 7.12 22.96 21.52
N ASP A 251 7.78 22.17 22.37
CA ASP A 251 9.07 22.54 22.97
C ASP A 251 10.27 22.31 22.05
N TRP A 252 10.08 21.70 20.88
CA TRP A 252 11.17 21.36 19.96
C TRP A 252 11.04 22.21 18.70
N LYS A 253 11.87 23.25 18.61
CA LYS A 253 11.93 24.11 17.41
C LYS A 253 12.13 23.30 16.12
N THR A 254 12.86 22.19 16.20
CA THR A 254 13.23 21.37 15.05
C THR A 254 12.09 20.56 14.43
N HIS A 255 10.94 20.37 15.08
CA HIS A 255 9.88 19.44 14.62
C HIS A 255 8.57 20.15 14.23
N HIS A 256 8.70 21.37 13.72
CA HIS A 256 7.60 22.08 13.08
C HIS A 256 7.47 21.63 11.62
N PHE A 257 6.23 21.63 11.14
CA PHE A 257 5.93 21.33 9.76
C PHE A 257 4.77 22.19 9.25
N PHE A 258 4.69 22.31 7.94
CA PHE A 258 3.56 22.93 7.27
C PHE A 258 3.24 22.21 5.96
N ILE A 259 1.98 22.30 5.53
CA ILE A 259 1.50 21.66 4.31
C ILE A 259 1.02 22.72 3.33
N VAL A 260 1.52 22.65 2.10
CA VAL A 260 1.05 23.45 0.96
C VAL A 260 0.21 22.54 0.05
N GLU A 261 -1.10 22.80 -0.01
CA GLU A 261 -2.04 22.09 -0.89
C GLU A 261 -2.03 22.73 -2.29
N PRO A 262 -1.64 22.01 -3.35
CA PRO A 262 -1.75 22.52 -4.71
C PRO A 262 -3.20 22.81 -5.12
N LYS A 263 -4.14 22.02 -4.59
CA LYS A 263 -5.59 22.19 -4.77
C LYS A 263 -6.26 22.30 -3.40
N PRO A 264 -6.62 23.50 -2.95
CA PRO A 264 -7.16 23.71 -1.61
C PRO A 264 -8.41 22.86 -1.35
N GLY A 265 -8.47 22.23 -0.18
CA GLY A 265 -9.61 21.42 0.26
C GLY A 265 -9.61 19.99 -0.26
N ARG A 266 -8.56 19.56 -0.99
CA ARG A 266 -8.40 18.17 -1.42
C ARG A 266 -7.91 17.28 -0.28
N GLY A 267 -7.23 17.86 0.72
CA GLY A 267 -6.61 17.09 1.80
C GLY A 267 -5.37 16.35 1.34
N GLU A 268 -4.64 16.91 0.35
CA GLU A 268 -3.36 16.38 -0.13
C GLU A 268 -2.39 17.52 -0.47
N GLY A 269 -1.11 17.40 -0.11
CA GLY A 269 -0.13 18.44 -0.43
C GLY A 269 1.31 18.12 -0.05
N TRP A 270 2.19 19.09 -0.31
CA TRP A 270 3.61 19.02 0.05
C TRP A 270 3.79 19.38 1.52
N CYS A 271 4.28 18.44 2.31
CA CYS A 271 4.65 18.62 3.70
C CYS A 271 6.14 18.94 3.80
N TYR A 272 6.46 20.08 4.41
CA TYR A 272 7.82 20.54 4.68
C TYR A 272 8.05 20.49 6.17
N THR A 273 9.06 19.75 6.61
CA THR A 273 9.40 19.56 8.02
C THR A 273 10.87 19.93 8.26
N HIS A 274 11.20 20.33 9.48
CA HIS A 274 12.53 20.81 9.88
C HIS A 274 12.92 22.16 9.26
N VAL A 275 11.91 23.01 9.07
CA VAL A 275 12.09 24.43 8.72
C VAL A 275 11.92 25.25 9.99
N ASP A 276 12.82 26.21 10.21
CA ASP A 276 12.80 27.08 11.39
C ASP A 276 11.46 27.86 11.45
N PRO A 277 10.62 27.64 12.49
CA PRO A 277 9.33 28.30 12.60
C PRO A 277 9.42 29.82 12.70
N ASP A 278 10.53 30.36 13.23
CA ASP A 278 10.76 31.81 13.32
C ASP A 278 11.09 32.44 11.94
N SER A 279 11.36 31.59 10.94
CA SER A 279 11.71 32.00 9.57
C SER A 279 10.55 31.92 8.57
N PHE A 280 9.38 31.44 8.98
CA PHE A 280 8.22 31.33 8.10
C PHE A 280 7.79 32.69 7.59
N THR A 281 7.46 32.78 6.30
CA THR A 281 7.10 34.04 5.64
C THR A 281 5.62 34.09 5.24
N PHE A 282 4.79 33.19 5.76
CA PHE A 282 3.40 32.98 5.35
C PHE A 282 2.51 32.59 6.53
N LYS A 283 1.19 32.58 6.30
CA LYS A 283 0.17 32.06 7.24
C LYS A 283 -0.78 31.06 6.60
N VAL A 284 -1.51 30.30 7.44
CA VAL A 284 -2.59 29.41 6.96
C VAL A 284 -3.59 30.20 6.11
N GLY A 285 -3.97 29.63 4.96
CA GLY A 285 -4.84 30.25 3.95
C GLY A 285 -4.10 31.12 2.92
N GLU A 286 -2.80 31.36 3.08
CA GLU A 286 -2.02 32.16 2.14
C GLU A 286 -1.65 31.38 0.87
N LYS A 287 -1.67 32.08 -0.28
CA LYS A 287 -1.25 31.52 -1.56
C LYS A 287 0.27 31.58 -1.71
N ILE A 288 0.86 30.45 -2.08
CA ILE A 288 2.28 30.27 -2.33
C ILE A 288 2.53 30.12 -3.83
N ARG A 289 3.54 30.83 -4.35
CA ARG A 289 4.05 30.62 -5.71
C ARG A 289 5.17 29.59 -5.71
N VAL A 290 5.30 28.84 -6.80
CA VAL A 290 6.47 27.99 -7.03
C VAL A 290 7.77 28.80 -6.90
N GLY A 291 8.77 28.26 -6.20
CA GLY A 291 10.06 28.92 -5.94
C GLY A 291 10.03 30.01 -4.86
N GLN A 292 8.86 30.36 -4.31
CA GLN A 292 8.73 31.30 -3.20
C GLN A 292 9.54 30.80 -1.99
N VAL A 293 10.18 31.73 -1.29
CA VAL A 293 10.87 31.43 -0.02
C VAL A 293 9.83 31.04 1.02
N LEU A 294 10.04 29.91 1.66
CA LEU A 294 9.16 29.39 2.71
C LEU A 294 9.77 29.54 4.11
N GLY A 295 11.10 29.61 4.19
CA GLY A 295 11.84 29.73 5.43
C GLY A 295 13.27 29.25 5.25
N LYS A 296 13.87 28.80 6.35
CA LYS A 296 15.23 28.29 6.40
C LYS A 296 15.29 26.93 7.08
N VAL A 297 16.23 26.08 6.66
CA VAL A 297 16.53 24.82 7.35
C VAL A 297 16.88 25.12 8.81
N VAL A 298 16.27 24.38 9.72
CA VAL A 298 16.48 24.55 11.16
C VAL A 298 17.87 24.04 11.56
N ASP A 299 18.47 24.68 12.56
CA ASP A 299 19.68 24.20 13.20
C ASP A 299 19.32 23.07 14.18
N PHE A 300 19.79 21.85 13.94
CA PHE A 300 19.52 20.73 14.85
C PHE A 300 20.33 20.82 16.14
N SER A 301 21.44 21.57 16.17
CA SER A 301 22.26 21.75 17.37
C SER A 301 21.54 22.51 18.49
N VAL A 302 20.51 23.30 18.15
CA VAL A 302 19.68 24.01 19.13
C VAL A 302 18.55 23.15 19.72
N GLY A 303 18.36 21.93 19.22
CA GLY A 303 17.30 21.00 19.62
C GLY A 303 17.72 20.03 20.74
N LYS A 304 16.75 19.24 21.23
CA LYS A 304 16.98 18.12 22.16
C LYS A 304 17.46 16.82 21.47
N ASN A 305 17.68 16.84 20.15
CA ASN A 305 18.00 15.66 19.35
C ASN A 305 19.36 15.80 18.65
N ASP A 306 20.11 14.68 18.60
CA ASP A 306 21.37 14.53 17.86
C ASP A 306 21.13 14.31 16.35
N GLY A 307 20.43 15.23 15.69
CA GLY A 307 20.10 15.16 14.25
C GLY A 307 21.12 15.87 13.35
N ILE A 308 21.11 15.55 12.06
CA ILE A 308 21.88 16.27 11.03
C ILE A 308 20.94 17.32 10.41
N ASP A 309 21.44 18.50 10.06
CA ASP A 309 20.63 19.53 9.41
C ASP A 309 20.09 19.06 8.05
N HIS A 310 18.78 19.15 7.86
CA HIS A 310 18.10 18.72 6.63
C HIS A 310 16.71 19.33 6.50
N LEU A 311 16.17 19.29 5.27
CA LEU A 311 14.73 19.40 5.02
C LEU A 311 14.16 17.99 4.85
N HIS A 312 13.12 17.67 5.62
CA HIS A 312 12.31 16.49 5.36
C HIS A 312 11.13 16.89 4.46
N LEU A 313 11.09 16.37 3.24
CA LEU A 313 10.10 16.69 2.22
C LEU A 313 9.28 15.47 1.84
N ASN A 314 7.96 15.64 1.76
CA ASN A 314 7.01 14.57 1.56
C ASN A 314 5.76 15.08 0.81
N TYR A 315 5.13 14.24 -0.01
CA TYR A 315 3.80 14.46 -0.54
C TYR A 315 2.77 13.59 0.20
N VAL A 316 1.85 14.23 0.93
CA VAL A 316 0.95 13.56 1.88
C VAL A 316 -0.51 13.73 1.51
N SER A 317 -1.34 12.77 1.91
CA SER A 317 -2.74 13.03 2.25
C SER A 317 -2.84 13.38 3.73
N PHE A 318 -3.77 14.25 4.11
CA PHE A 318 -3.94 14.67 5.49
C PHE A 318 -5.38 15.00 5.84
N LYS A 319 -5.68 14.91 7.14
CA LYS A 319 -6.94 15.30 7.75
C LYS A 319 -6.64 16.10 9.00
N VAL A 320 -7.31 17.26 9.13
CA VAL A 320 -7.27 18.08 10.34
C VAL A 320 -8.54 17.77 11.15
N ALA A 321 -8.36 17.24 12.35
CA ALA A 321 -9.45 16.97 13.27
C ALA A 321 -9.99 18.29 13.87
N PRO A 322 -11.24 18.31 14.38
CA PRO A 322 -11.80 19.51 15.01
C PRO A 322 -11.00 20.05 16.20
N ASP A 323 -10.23 19.19 16.87
CA ASP A 323 -9.32 19.56 17.97
C ASP A 323 -7.94 20.08 17.49
N GLY A 324 -7.78 20.28 16.18
CA GLY A 324 -6.57 20.79 15.55
C GLY A 324 -5.49 19.74 15.30
N LYS A 325 -5.69 18.48 15.70
CA LYS A 325 -4.72 17.41 15.42
C LYS A 325 -4.70 17.08 13.94
N VAL A 326 -3.50 16.87 13.41
CA VAL A 326 -3.28 16.55 12.00
C VAL A 326 -2.86 15.10 11.90
N ALA A 327 -3.65 14.32 11.17
CA ALA A 327 -3.28 12.96 10.75
C ALA A 327 -2.89 13.01 9.28
N PHE A 328 -1.73 12.48 8.91
CA PHE A 328 -1.30 12.43 7.52
C PHE A 328 -0.50 11.17 7.23
N HIS A 329 -0.47 10.76 5.96
CA HIS A 329 0.35 9.65 5.48
C HIS A 329 0.91 9.98 4.09
N SER A 330 2.09 9.46 3.78
CA SER A 330 2.80 9.75 2.55
C SER A 330 2.21 8.94 1.38
N LEU A 331 2.01 9.57 0.23
CA LEU A 331 1.30 8.96 -0.90
C LEU A 331 2.21 8.21 -1.88
N TYR A 332 3.42 8.72 -2.14
CA TYR A 332 4.40 8.13 -3.05
C TYR A 332 5.81 8.69 -2.76
N ASP A 333 6.86 8.08 -3.34
CA ASP A 333 8.23 8.58 -3.25
C ASP A 333 8.34 9.98 -3.91
N PRO A 334 8.68 11.04 -3.15
CA PRO A 334 8.81 12.39 -3.68
C PRO A 334 9.73 12.51 -4.89
N LEU A 335 10.78 11.69 -5.02
CA LEU A 335 11.72 11.70 -6.15
C LEU A 335 11.03 11.51 -7.50
N LEU A 336 9.86 10.86 -7.53
CA LEU A 336 9.04 10.69 -8.73
C LEU A 336 8.55 12.02 -9.34
N ARG A 337 8.61 13.12 -8.59
CA ARG A 337 8.22 14.46 -9.04
C ARG A 337 9.41 15.34 -9.41
N PHE A 338 10.65 14.94 -9.17
CA PHE A 338 11.82 15.77 -9.45
C PHE A 338 12.59 15.27 -10.67
N ASP A 339 13.34 16.15 -11.32
CA ASP A 339 14.28 15.74 -12.35
C ASP A 339 15.53 15.12 -11.70
N TRP A 340 15.78 13.86 -12.01
CA TRP A 340 16.95 13.07 -11.62
C TRP A 340 17.20 11.98 -12.64
N ARG A 341 18.40 11.40 -12.64
CA ARG A 341 18.77 10.29 -13.52
C ARG A 341 19.57 9.25 -12.76
N ASP A 342 19.30 8.00 -13.09
CA ASP A 342 20.08 6.85 -12.67
C ASP A 342 20.20 5.87 -13.84
N GLU A 343 21.43 5.43 -14.08
CA GLU A 343 21.81 4.50 -15.15
C GLU A 343 22.32 3.17 -14.58
N LYS A 344 22.38 3.02 -13.26
CA LYS A 344 22.97 1.86 -12.58
C LYS A 344 21.88 0.97 -12.02
N ALA A 345 21.80 -0.23 -12.57
CA ALA A 345 20.95 -1.27 -12.02
C ALA A 345 21.21 -1.54 -10.53
N PRO A 346 20.15 -1.85 -9.75
CA PRO A 346 20.31 -2.34 -8.40
C PRO A 346 21.08 -3.67 -8.39
N THR A 347 21.86 -3.91 -7.35
CA THR A 347 22.54 -5.19 -7.13
C THR A 347 21.68 -6.12 -6.29
N VAL A 348 21.39 -7.29 -6.82
CA VAL A 348 20.78 -8.41 -6.08
C VAL A 348 21.91 -9.35 -5.66
N PHE A 349 22.22 -9.41 -4.37
CA PHE A 349 23.37 -10.17 -3.87
C PHE A 349 23.06 -11.66 -3.75
N THR A 350 24.06 -12.48 -4.06
CA THR A 350 24.05 -13.94 -3.88
C THR A 350 25.25 -14.38 -3.03
N PRO A 351 25.14 -15.46 -2.24
CA PRO A 351 24.03 -16.41 -2.17
C PRO A 351 22.78 -15.84 -1.48
N PHE A 352 21.60 -16.33 -1.85
CA PHE A 352 20.38 -16.10 -1.07
C PHE A 352 20.43 -16.93 0.21
N HIS A 353 19.72 -16.47 1.24
CA HIS A 353 19.51 -17.27 2.45
C HIS A 353 18.10 -17.83 2.47
N PHE A 354 17.92 -18.95 3.16
CA PHE A 354 16.63 -19.64 3.28
C PHE A 354 16.33 -19.86 4.75
N VAL A 355 15.10 -19.63 5.19
CA VAL A 355 14.66 -19.88 6.56
C VAL A 355 13.39 -20.71 6.55
N ARG A 356 13.10 -21.43 7.64
CA ARG A 356 11.75 -22.00 7.81
C ARG A 356 10.75 -20.85 7.99
N ASN A 357 9.55 -20.98 7.44
CA ASN A 357 8.50 -19.98 7.67
C ASN A 357 8.30 -19.77 9.19
N GLY A 358 8.32 -18.51 9.62
CA GLY A 358 8.24 -18.13 11.04
C GLY A 358 9.56 -18.18 11.81
N SER A 359 10.67 -18.53 11.15
CA SER A 359 12.02 -18.51 11.73
C SER A 359 12.85 -17.34 11.19
N SER A 360 13.77 -16.84 12.01
CA SER A 360 14.81 -15.88 11.60
C SER A 360 16.18 -16.53 11.44
N THR A 361 16.30 -17.85 11.64
CA THR A 361 17.58 -18.57 11.59
C THR A 361 17.78 -19.20 10.22
N PRO A 362 18.83 -18.80 9.48
CA PRO A 362 19.17 -19.41 8.20
C PRO A 362 19.31 -20.93 8.29
N LEU A 363 18.71 -21.63 7.34
CA LEU A 363 19.01 -23.02 7.05
C LEU A 363 20.49 -23.11 6.65
N GLY A 364 21.23 -23.98 7.32
CA GLY A 364 22.61 -24.27 6.96
C GLY A 364 22.71 -24.73 5.50
N LEU A 365 23.69 -24.20 4.77
CA LEU A 365 24.00 -24.66 3.41
C LEU A 365 24.66 -26.04 3.49
N VAL A 366 23.88 -27.10 3.31
CA VAL A 366 24.43 -28.47 3.19
C VAL A 366 24.88 -28.69 1.74
N GLY A 367 26.18 -28.52 1.49
CA GLY A 367 26.79 -28.60 0.15
C GLY A 367 26.61 -27.33 -0.69
N LYS A 368 26.92 -27.39 -2.00
CA LYS A 368 26.84 -26.23 -2.91
C LYS A 368 25.42 -25.82 -3.34
N VAL A 369 24.43 -26.70 -3.13
CA VAL A 369 23.03 -26.50 -3.53
C VAL A 369 22.15 -26.77 -2.31
N PRO A 370 21.50 -25.75 -1.71
CA PRO A 370 20.65 -25.93 -0.54
C PRO A 370 19.54 -26.94 -0.80
N ARG A 371 19.23 -27.76 0.21
CA ARG A 371 18.11 -28.70 0.20
C ARG A 371 16.93 -28.10 0.97
N LEU A 372 15.78 -27.98 0.32
CA LEU A 372 14.59 -27.30 0.83
C LEU A 372 13.39 -28.25 0.78
N GLY A 373 12.48 -28.13 1.75
CA GLY A 373 11.25 -28.92 1.82
C GLY A 373 10.22 -28.22 2.72
N GLY A 374 8.92 -28.36 2.49
CA GLY A 374 7.88 -27.68 3.28
C GLY A 374 7.83 -26.16 3.05
N LYS A 375 7.47 -25.39 4.08
CA LYS A 375 7.33 -23.93 3.99
C LYS A 375 8.65 -23.23 4.27
N VAL A 376 9.15 -22.51 3.27
CA VAL A 376 10.47 -21.88 3.28
C VAL A 376 10.33 -20.41 2.88
N ASP A 377 11.02 -19.54 3.61
CA ASP A 377 11.17 -18.15 3.22
C ASP A 377 12.54 -17.91 2.58
N ILE A 378 12.57 -17.05 1.56
CA ILE A 378 13.80 -16.67 0.85
C ILE A 378 14.19 -15.26 1.30
N LEU A 379 15.41 -15.12 1.81
CA LEU A 379 15.97 -13.83 2.23
C LEU A 379 16.97 -13.35 1.18
N VAL A 380 16.78 -12.13 0.68
CA VAL A 380 17.60 -11.57 -0.40
C VAL A 380 18.11 -10.20 0.00
N ALA A 381 19.43 -10.03 -0.05
CA ALA A 381 20.07 -8.73 0.08
C ALA A 381 20.03 -8.00 -1.27
N ILE A 382 19.55 -6.76 -1.27
CA ILE A 382 19.47 -5.89 -2.43
C ILE A 382 20.07 -4.54 -2.06
N ALA A 383 20.81 -3.91 -2.96
CA ALA A 383 21.24 -2.51 -2.80
C ALA A 383 21.08 -1.76 -4.12
N ASP A 384 20.72 -0.50 -4.03
CA ASP A 384 20.67 0.39 -5.20
C ASP A 384 21.98 1.18 -5.33
N ASN A 385 22.60 1.11 -6.52
CA ASN A 385 23.89 1.72 -6.81
C ASN A 385 23.80 3.11 -7.44
N ALA A 386 22.60 3.64 -7.64
CA ALA A 386 22.33 4.93 -8.26
C ALA A 386 23.18 6.09 -7.68
N TYR A 387 23.70 5.94 -6.46
CA TYR A 387 24.11 7.07 -5.63
C TYR A 387 25.44 6.93 -4.89
N ALA A 388 26.50 6.56 -5.60
CA ALA A 388 27.85 6.46 -5.02
C ALA A 388 28.39 7.75 -4.32
N GLY A 389 27.69 8.89 -4.40
CA GLY A 389 28.02 10.16 -3.75
C GLY A 389 27.03 10.66 -2.67
N HIS A 390 25.98 9.91 -2.35
CA HIS A 390 25.00 10.26 -1.31
C HIS A 390 25.15 9.34 -0.08
N ILE A 391 24.69 9.80 1.09
CA ILE A 391 25.10 9.23 2.39
C ILE A 391 24.31 7.96 2.72
N ALA A 392 23.03 7.88 2.37
CA ALA A 392 22.24 6.67 2.52
C ALA A 392 21.03 6.70 1.57
N ASN A 393 21.08 5.82 0.58
CA ASN A 393 20.10 5.82 -0.50
C ASN A 393 19.51 4.43 -0.65
N TRP A 394 18.49 4.16 0.15
CA TRP A 394 17.54 3.13 -0.18
C TRP A 394 16.49 3.72 -1.11
N MET A 395 16.58 3.43 -2.41
CA MET A 395 15.40 3.53 -3.27
C MET A 395 14.75 2.17 -3.26
N THR A 396 13.47 2.12 -2.91
CA THR A 396 12.80 0.83 -2.85
C THR A 396 12.59 0.31 -4.27
N PRO A 397 13.22 -0.82 -4.63
CA PRO A 397 13.00 -1.37 -5.94
C PRO A 397 11.64 -2.05 -5.99
N VAL A 398 11.06 -2.11 -7.19
CA VAL A 398 10.10 -3.16 -7.47
C VAL A 398 10.87 -4.48 -7.44
N VAL A 399 10.39 -5.49 -6.71
CA VAL A 399 11.06 -6.79 -6.61
C VAL A 399 10.14 -7.89 -7.12
N THR A 400 10.63 -8.76 -7.99
CA THR A 400 9.92 -9.98 -8.40
C THR A 400 10.73 -11.22 -8.10
N LEU A 401 10.02 -12.32 -7.90
CA LEU A 401 10.54 -13.64 -7.64
C LEU A 401 10.01 -14.60 -8.69
N GLU A 402 10.89 -15.42 -9.26
CA GLU A 402 10.56 -16.52 -10.15
C GLU A 402 11.24 -17.80 -9.65
N ILE A 403 10.51 -18.91 -9.64
CA ILE A 403 11.00 -20.25 -9.32
C ILE A 403 10.68 -21.14 -10.49
N THR A 404 11.71 -21.73 -11.09
CA THR A 404 11.58 -22.47 -12.35
C THR A 404 12.42 -23.74 -12.35
N ALA A 405 11.96 -24.75 -13.09
CA ALA A 405 12.66 -26.00 -13.33
C ALA A 405 12.24 -26.59 -14.68
N LYS A 406 13.06 -27.48 -15.25
CA LYS A 406 12.75 -28.14 -16.52
C LYS A 406 11.45 -28.94 -16.40
N GLY A 407 10.49 -28.68 -17.28
CA GLY A 407 9.20 -29.38 -17.30
C GLY A 407 8.21 -28.94 -16.22
N VAL A 408 8.51 -27.87 -15.47
CA VAL A 408 7.61 -27.28 -14.47
C VAL A 408 7.19 -25.89 -14.97
N ARG A 409 5.89 -25.56 -14.90
CA ARG A 409 5.42 -24.19 -15.17
C ARG A 409 6.08 -23.25 -14.17
N PRO A 410 6.78 -22.18 -14.60
CA PRO A 410 7.41 -21.25 -13.68
C PRO A 410 6.40 -20.67 -12.69
N TRP A 411 6.80 -20.59 -11.42
CA TRP A 411 6.04 -19.90 -10.39
C TRP A 411 6.62 -18.50 -10.21
N ARG A 412 5.79 -17.47 -10.35
CA ARG A 412 6.19 -16.06 -10.31
C ARG A 412 5.47 -15.32 -9.19
N LYS A 413 6.06 -14.23 -8.73
CA LYS A 413 5.53 -13.40 -7.64
C LYS A 413 6.04 -11.96 -7.71
N LEU A 414 5.16 -10.96 -7.65
CA LEU A 414 5.54 -9.59 -7.30
C LEU A 414 5.72 -9.55 -5.79
N VAL A 415 6.93 -9.23 -5.39
CA VAL A 415 7.32 -9.23 -3.98
C VAL A 415 7.04 -7.84 -3.42
N LEU A 416 7.59 -6.83 -4.06
CA LEU A 416 7.59 -5.49 -3.51
C LEU A 416 7.26 -4.47 -4.58
N ASP A 417 6.32 -3.58 -4.28
CA ASP A 417 6.08 -2.36 -5.05
C ASP A 417 5.70 -1.22 -4.09
N GLN A 418 6.72 -0.50 -3.61
CA GLN A 418 6.55 0.60 -2.64
C GLN A 418 6.27 1.95 -3.31
N ARG A 419 5.75 1.97 -4.53
CA ARG A 419 5.40 3.24 -5.19
C ARG A 419 4.08 3.85 -4.66
N GLY A 420 3.35 3.11 -3.82
CA GLY A 420 2.11 3.54 -3.17
C GLY A 420 2.25 3.81 -1.66
N PRO A 421 1.17 4.27 -1.02
CA PRO A 421 1.18 4.64 0.40
C PRO A 421 1.38 3.43 1.31
N ILE A 422 2.15 3.65 2.39
CA ILE A 422 2.19 2.76 3.56
C ILE A 422 1.79 3.60 4.78
N GLU A 423 0.79 3.12 5.50
CA GLU A 423 0.16 3.83 6.61
C GLU A 423 0.82 3.49 7.95
N ASP A 424 1.39 2.29 8.09
CA ASP A 424 1.87 1.78 9.38
C ASP A 424 3.11 0.86 9.24
N ALA A 425 4.07 1.01 10.16
CA ALA A 425 5.27 0.17 10.22
C ALA A 425 5.01 -1.34 10.35
N ARG A 426 3.86 -1.73 10.92
CA ARG A 426 3.41 -3.12 11.02
C ARG A 426 3.10 -3.74 9.66
N GLN A 427 2.79 -2.93 8.64
CA GLN A 427 2.56 -3.43 7.29
C GLN A 427 3.83 -4.10 6.75
N VAL A 428 5.01 -3.51 7.01
CA VAL A 428 6.27 -3.95 6.38
C VAL A 428 7.09 -4.94 7.20
N ALA A 429 6.71 -5.16 8.45
CA ALA A 429 7.32 -6.16 9.33
C ALA A 429 7.41 -7.59 8.76
N PRO A 430 6.47 -8.07 7.90
CA PRO A 430 6.60 -9.35 7.22
C PRO A 430 7.78 -9.44 6.26
N LEU A 431 8.18 -8.29 5.69
CA LEU A 431 9.16 -8.22 4.60
C LEU A 431 10.56 -7.85 5.09
N TYR A 432 10.68 -6.90 6.01
CA TYR A 432 11.97 -6.41 6.47
C TYR A 432 12.46 -7.13 7.72
N LEU A 433 13.75 -7.49 7.70
CA LEU A 433 14.44 -7.97 8.88
C LEU A 433 14.87 -6.80 9.75
N GLY A 434 14.68 -6.92 11.07
CA GLY A 434 15.30 -6.01 12.02
C GLY A 434 16.82 -6.03 11.93
N PHE A 435 17.46 -4.94 12.34
CA PHE A 435 18.88 -4.63 12.19
C PHE A 435 19.78 -5.75 12.69
N ALA A 436 19.48 -6.32 13.85
CA ALA A 436 20.24 -7.44 14.42
C ALA A 436 20.20 -8.69 13.53
N ALA A 437 19.01 -9.03 12.98
CA ALA A 437 18.86 -10.16 12.07
C ALA A 437 19.47 -9.89 10.69
N ARG A 438 19.48 -8.63 10.25
CA ARG A 438 20.12 -8.18 9.01
C ARG A 438 21.64 -8.21 9.09
N ALA A 439 22.23 -7.78 10.21
CA ALA A 439 23.67 -7.56 10.33
C ALA A 439 24.51 -8.80 9.97
N SER A 440 24.07 -9.99 10.39
CA SER A 440 24.73 -11.26 10.06
C SER A 440 24.55 -11.68 8.61
N LEU A 441 23.48 -11.25 7.94
CA LEU A 441 23.15 -11.62 6.56
C LEU A 441 23.82 -10.71 5.53
N VAL A 442 24.29 -9.53 5.95
CA VAL A 442 25.03 -8.58 5.10
C VAL A 442 26.52 -8.54 5.44
N GLU A 443 26.99 -9.43 6.31
CA GLU A 443 28.41 -9.51 6.66
C GLU A 443 29.25 -9.82 5.41
N GLY A 444 30.29 -9.03 5.18
CA GLY A 444 31.15 -9.13 4.00
C GLY A 444 30.64 -8.43 2.74
N LEU A 445 29.41 -7.87 2.74
CA LEU A 445 28.93 -7.02 1.65
C LEU A 445 29.54 -5.60 1.74
N PRO A 446 29.63 -4.86 0.62
CA PRO A 446 30.01 -3.46 0.64
C PRO A 446 29.12 -2.64 1.59
N ARG A 447 29.73 -1.68 2.30
CA ARG A 447 28.98 -0.78 3.20
C ARG A 447 28.23 0.33 2.46
N ASN A 448 28.64 0.65 1.24
CA ASN A 448 28.00 1.64 0.39
C ASN A 448 27.90 1.10 -1.06
N PRO A 449 26.70 1.06 -1.67
CA PRO A 449 25.41 1.35 -1.06
C PRO A 449 25.01 0.34 0.02
N VAL A 450 24.10 0.77 0.89
CA VAL A 450 23.63 0.00 2.03
C VAL A 450 22.68 -1.11 1.54
N ALA A 451 23.02 -2.38 1.77
CA ALA A 451 22.21 -3.52 1.32
C ALA A 451 21.07 -3.87 2.30
N HIS A 452 19.83 -3.88 1.84
CA HIS A 452 18.66 -4.26 2.64
C HIS A 452 18.26 -5.70 2.37
N VAL A 453 17.82 -6.42 3.41
CA VAL A 453 17.44 -7.82 3.30
C VAL A 453 15.92 -7.96 3.36
N LEU A 454 15.35 -8.54 2.30
CA LEU A 454 13.91 -8.75 2.12
C LEU A 454 13.53 -10.22 2.25
N ARG A 455 12.39 -10.52 2.87
CA ARG A 455 11.74 -11.83 2.85
C ARG A 455 10.85 -11.98 1.61
N VAL A 456 11.44 -12.37 0.48
CA VAL A 456 10.81 -12.22 -0.84
C VAL A 456 9.64 -13.19 -1.12
N THR A 457 9.43 -14.17 -0.25
CA THR A 457 8.34 -15.16 -0.36
C THR A 457 7.12 -14.82 0.48
N ASN A 458 7.23 -13.85 1.41
CA ASN A 458 6.21 -13.57 2.42
C ASN A 458 5.30 -12.45 1.98
N THR A 459 5.08 -12.30 0.69
CA THR A 459 4.12 -11.34 0.15
C THR A 459 2.96 -12.15 -0.36
N ASP A 460 1.83 -11.55 -0.68
CA ASP A 460 0.82 -12.33 -1.38
C ASP A 460 1.06 -12.31 -2.90
N GLY A 461 1.63 -11.24 -3.45
CA GLY A 461 1.85 -11.11 -4.90
C GLY A 461 1.12 -9.92 -5.53
N ASP A 462 0.27 -9.23 -4.77
CA ASP A 462 -0.55 -8.10 -5.20
C ASP A 462 0.19 -6.74 -5.25
N GLY A 463 1.42 -6.69 -4.73
CA GLY A 463 2.21 -5.46 -4.65
C GLY A 463 1.80 -4.53 -3.51
N VAL A 464 0.80 -4.91 -2.70
CA VAL A 464 0.36 -4.18 -1.51
C VAL A 464 1.01 -4.81 -0.30
N ILE A 465 1.66 -3.99 0.52
CA ILE A 465 2.30 -4.48 1.73
C ILE A 465 1.31 -4.41 2.89
N GLU A 466 1.03 -5.55 3.51
CA GLU A 466 0.02 -5.64 4.56
C GLU A 466 0.29 -6.76 5.57
N PRO A 467 -0.26 -6.70 6.80
CA PRO A 467 0.04 -7.72 7.82
C PRO A 467 -0.31 -9.16 7.43
N THR A 468 -1.14 -9.37 6.41
CA THR A 468 -1.49 -10.73 5.95
C THR A 468 -0.34 -11.44 5.25
N ASP A 469 0.62 -10.68 4.72
CA ASP A 469 1.85 -11.09 4.04
C ASP A 469 2.67 -12.09 4.89
N ALA A 470 2.70 -11.89 6.21
CA ALA A 470 3.42 -12.75 7.14
C ALA A 470 3.05 -14.25 7.09
N ARG A 471 1.92 -14.60 6.45
CA ARG A 471 1.44 -15.99 6.36
C ARG A 471 1.85 -16.69 5.07
N PHE A 472 2.39 -15.96 4.10
CA PHE A 472 2.84 -16.52 2.84
C PHE A 472 4.29 -16.96 2.96
N ALA A 473 4.61 -18.03 2.25
CA ALA A 473 5.94 -18.59 2.13
C ALA A 473 5.96 -19.40 0.84
N TRP A 474 7.16 -19.76 0.36
CA TRP A 474 7.23 -20.78 -0.66
C TRP A 474 6.94 -22.14 -0.01
N ASP A 475 5.79 -22.72 -0.35
CA ASP A 475 5.41 -24.06 0.08
C ASP A 475 5.84 -25.08 -0.97
N THR A 476 6.99 -25.72 -0.78
CA THR A 476 7.50 -26.71 -1.73
C THR A 476 6.60 -27.96 -1.79
N ALA A 477 5.81 -28.20 -0.74
CA ALA A 477 4.89 -29.33 -0.67
C ALA A 477 3.52 -29.00 -1.30
N GLN A 478 3.34 -27.80 -1.86
CA GLN A 478 2.10 -27.36 -2.48
C GLN A 478 1.65 -28.35 -3.57
N ARG A 479 0.34 -28.66 -3.54
CA ARG A 479 -0.33 -29.41 -4.60
C ARG A 479 -1.20 -28.47 -5.45
N ASP A 480 -1.32 -28.77 -6.73
CA ASP A 480 -2.23 -28.09 -7.64
C ASP A 480 -3.68 -28.58 -7.46
N GLU A 481 -4.62 -28.00 -8.21
CA GLU A 481 -6.05 -28.34 -8.16
C GLU A 481 -6.34 -29.81 -8.52
N ARG A 482 -5.42 -30.47 -9.21
CA ARG A 482 -5.51 -31.89 -9.59
C ARG A 482 -4.84 -32.80 -8.56
N GLY A 483 -4.35 -32.25 -7.46
CA GLY A 483 -3.66 -32.96 -6.39
C GLY A 483 -2.21 -33.35 -6.73
N GLN A 484 -1.65 -32.90 -7.86
CA GLN A 484 -0.27 -33.16 -8.24
C GLN A 484 0.67 -32.19 -7.50
N ARG A 485 1.92 -32.59 -7.23
CA ARG A 485 2.90 -31.67 -6.61
C ARG A 485 3.19 -30.53 -7.59
N ARG A 486 2.96 -29.28 -7.17
CA ARG A 486 3.33 -28.08 -7.96
C ARG A 486 4.85 -27.94 -8.08
N PHE A 487 5.57 -28.36 -7.04
CA PHE A 487 7.02 -28.40 -7.00
C PHE A 487 7.51 -29.84 -6.73
N PRO A 488 7.54 -30.73 -7.74
CA PRO A 488 8.12 -32.07 -7.60
C PRO A 488 9.58 -32.02 -7.15
N ASP A 489 10.07 -33.11 -6.56
CA ASP A 489 11.46 -33.22 -6.13
C ASP A 489 12.41 -33.02 -7.32
N GLY A 490 13.40 -32.16 -7.14
CA GLY A 490 14.23 -31.73 -8.26
C GLY A 490 15.08 -30.51 -7.96
N VAL A 491 15.83 -30.08 -8.97
CA VAL A 491 16.64 -28.85 -8.91
C VAL A 491 15.87 -27.71 -9.55
N TYR A 492 15.75 -26.61 -8.82
CA TYR A 492 15.07 -25.39 -9.22
C TYR A 492 16.07 -24.25 -9.31
N GLU A 493 15.82 -23.33 -10.23
CA GLU A 493 16.44 -22.03 -10.25
C GLU A 493 15.49 -21.02 -9.61
N VAL A 494 15.98 -20.36 -8.55
CA VAL A 494 15.34 -19.20 -7.93
C VAL A 494 15.96 -17.96 -8.57
N ILE A 495 15.13 -17.11 -9.15
CA ILE A 495 15.53 -15.88 -9.82
C ILE A 495 14.84 -14.72 -9.12
N VAL A 496 15.61 -13.72 -8.70
CA VAL A 496 15.07 -12.50 -8.11
C VAL A 496 15.52 -11.32 -8.94
N ARG A 497 14.57 -10.48 -9.33
CA ARG A 497 14.80 -9.27 -10.12
C ARG A 497 14.38 -8.05 -9.32
N ALA A 498 15.18 -7.01 -9.40
CA ALA A 498 14.91 -5.72 -8.76
C ALA A 498 14.94 -4.63 -9.84
N TRP A 499 13.98 -3.71 -9.81
CA TRP A 499 13.94 -2.52 -10.66
C TRP A 499 13.95 -1.27 -9.80
N ASP A 500 14.85 -0.33 -10.08
CA ASP A 500 14.83 0.99 -9.44
C ASP A 500 13.75 1.91 -10.04
N LEU A 501 13.63 3.12 -9.49
CA LEU A 501 12.66 4.12 -9.95
C LEU A 501 12.96 4.68 -11.36
N ALA A 502 14.21 4.56 -11.83
CA ALA A 502 14.61 4.92 -13.20
C ALA A 502 14.33 3.80 -14.21
N GLY A 503 13.98 2.60 -13.74
CA GLY A 503 13.65 1.43 -14.54
C GLY A 503 14.86 0.54 -14.86
N ASN A 504 16.05 0.79 -14.30
CA ASN A 504 17.17 -0.14 -14.49
C ASN A 504 16.90 -1.42 -13.70
N ARG A 505 17.44 -2.55 -14.19
CA ARG A 505 17.11 -3.88 -13.67
C ARG A 505 18.34 -4.67 -13.23
N GLY A 506 18.34 -5.06 -11.97
CA GLY A 506 19.24 -6.06 -11.39
C GLY A 506 18.64 -7.46 -11.37
N GLU A 507 19.48 -8.49 -11.39
CA GLU A 507 19.04 -9.89 -11.28
C GLU A 507 20.05 -10.71 -10.46
N GLY A 508 19.54 -11.57 -9.58
CA GLY A 508 20.29 -12.60 -8.86
C GLY A 508 19.68 -13.97 -9.12
N ARG A 509 20.51 -15.01 -9.20
CA ARG A 509 20.07 -16.39 -9.40
C ARG A 509 20.74 -17.34 -8.42
N MET A 510 19.98 -18.32 -7.94
CA MET A 510 20.50 -19.38 -7.09
C MET A 510 19.81 -20.70 -7.37
N ARG A 511 20.59 -21.77 -7.49
CA ARG A 511 20.04 -23.14 -7.59
C ARG A 511 19.73 -23.69 -6.21
N VAL A 512 18.60 -24.36 -6.11
CA VAL A 512 18.15 -25.07 -4.89
C VAL A 512 17.64 -26.46 -5.27
N ARG A 513 17.64 -27.39 -4.32
CA ARG A 513 17.06 -28.72 -4.48
C ARG A 513 15.83 -28.85 -3.59
N VAL A 514 14.68 -29.03 -4.20
CA VAL A 514 13.45 -29.37 -3.49
C VAL A 514 13.43 -30.86 -3.20
N VAL A 515 13.14 -31.21 -1.95
CA VAL A 515 12.98 -32.57 -1.42
C VAL A 515 11.76 -32.54 -0.53
N ASN A 516 10.66 -33.08 -1.02
CA ASN A 516 9.43 -33.14 -0.26
C ASN A 516 9.29 -34.52 0.36
N ASP A 517 9.35 -34.57 1.69
CA ASP A 517 9.07 -35.78 2.46
C ASP A 517 7.63 -36.30 2.22
#